data_AF-A0A4Z1DXQ3-F1
#
_entry.id   AF-A0A4Z1DXQ3-F1
#
_cell.length_a   1.000
_cell.length_b   1.000
_cell.length_c   1.000
_cell.angle_alpha   90.00
_cell.angle_beta   90.00
_cell.angle_gamma   90.00
#
_symmetry.space_group_name_H-M   'P 1'
#
loop_
_entity.id
_entity.type
_entity.pdbx_description
1 polymer ?
#
loop_
_entity_poly.entity_id
_entity_poly.type
_entity_poly.pdbx_seq_one_letter_code
_entity_poly.pdbx_strand_id
1 'polypeptide(L)'
;MTQILTPTPQRRKDASPRRRHPLAIDARSSGGLVAKIVSLGLVLALAVALTPTLVATANWAFLIMLWAVVAVVVAVYLTGRIVPAKYLLPGVLMLVLFLIYPIILTFQLSTTNYGDGTRSSKEAAVARIVGTSAVQVPDGAVYSLVVGTQGAITTGPFEMLLVDTATEQAYVGSEEEGLTELPADTVTVDAGQITAAEGYTILTRQEQNDLSGAGQPLDGFAVPVNDDTVIKAQGFQAIEMRTPLIYDEAADTITNVDTGVVYTAERAPSGDRSYFVDDAGQRLATQSWSENVGTFNFERIFSDQRITGPFLSILGWTLVFAVGSVGSTFALGLLLAVTLNDTRMRGQRAFRSFLIMPYAIPGFISLMVWAGFWNRDYGLVNDMLGTGIDWFGDATWAKVAVLLTNLWMGFPYMFLICTGALQSIPSDLKEAASIDGATGFGQFRRIVFPLLLVSTAPLLVSSFAFNFNNFNAIQLLTKGGPFSPDNPTAGGTDILISYTYRLAFGSGGSQIGFASAVSVLLFVLTGVLAAIQFRGTRKLEEMN
;
A
#
# COMPACT_ATOMS: atom_id res chain seq x y z
N MET A 1 -96.51 -22.10 4.36
CA MET A 1 -96.18 -21.12 5.43
C MET A 1 -94.66 -21.04 5.54
N THR A 2 -93.99 -20.07 4.93
CA THR A 2 -93.68 -18.68 5.39
C THR A 2 -92.27 -18.57 6.02
N GLN A 3 -91.36 -18.00 5.23
CA GLN A 3 -90.27 -17.05 5.49
C GLN A 3 -89.24 -17.15 6.66
N ILE A 4 -87.95 -17.13 6.24
CA ILE A 4 -86.84 -16.16 6.52
C ILE A 4 -86.56 -15.70 7.99
N LEU A 5 -85.29 -15.86 8.45
CA LEU A 5 -84.33 -14.80 8.90
C LEU A 5 -83.25 -15.32 9.90
N THR A 6 -81.97 -15.08 9.55
CA THR A 6 -80.77 -14.99 10.43
C THR A 6 -80.75 -13.60 11.15
N PRO A 7 -79.85 -13.24 12.13
CA PRO A 7 -78.52 -13.78 12.49
C PRO A 7 -78.14 -13.86 14.01
N THR A 8 -76.89 -14.33 14.24
CA THR A 8 -75.92 -14.46 15.39
C THR A 8 -75.99 -13.46 16.59
N PRO A 9 -75.26 -13.64 17.76
CA PRO A 9 -73.92 -14.26 17.90
C PRO A 9 -73.51 -15.00 19.21
N GLN A 10 -72.30 -15.59 19.17
CA GLN A 10 -71.30 -15.79 20.25
C GLN A 10 -71.43 -16.94 21.27
N ARG A 11 -70.58 -17.97 21.11
CA ARG A 11 -69.32 -18.23 21.87
C ARG A 11 -69.00 -19.74 21.83
N ARG A 12 -68.19 -20.18 20.87
CA ARG A 12 -67.41 -21.43 21.00
C ARG A 12 -66.03 -21.05 21.52
N LYS A 13 -65.66 -21.62 22.67
CA LYS A 13 -64.29 -21.64 23.18
C LYS A 13 -63.47 -22.54 22.25
N ASP A 14 -62.72 -21.93 21.33
CA ASP A 14 -61.62 -22.62 20.67
C ASP A 14 -60.50 -22.84 21.69
N ALA A 15 -60.28 -24.11 22.03
CA ALA A 15 -59.03 -24.54 22.65
C ALA A 15 -57.96 -24.48 21.56
N SER A 16 -57.16 -23.42 21.55
CA SER A 16 -55.97 -23.35 20.71
C SER A 16 -54.98 -24.43 21.14
N PRO A 17 -54.36 -25.16 20.19
CA PRO A 17 -53.22 -25.99 20.53
C PRO A 17 -52.11 -25.02 20.95
N ARG A 18 -51.64 -25.14 22.20
CA ARG A 18 -50.47 -24.42 22.68
C ARG A 18 -49.35 -24.60 21.66
N ARG A 19 -49.03 -23.54 20.91
CA ARG A 19 -47.81 -23.44 20.13
C ARG A 19 -46.67 -23.78 21.08
N ARG A 20 -46.06 -24.95 20.92
CA ARG A 20 -44.74 -25.21 21.49
C ARG A 20 -43.83 -24.17 20.86
N HIS A 21 -43.43 -23.18 21.65
CA HIS A 21 -42.33 -22.29 21.28
C HIS A 21 -41.17 -23.19 20.82
N PRO A 22 -40.58 -22.94 19.63
CA PRO A 22 -39.33 -23.61 19.29
C PRO A 22 -38.31 -23.20 20.35
N LEU A 23 -37.77 -24.20 21.04
CA LEU A 23 -36.60 -24.17 21.91
C LEU A 23 -36.01 -22.76 22.09
N ALA A 24 -36.46 -22.07 23.13
CA ALA A 24 -35.59 -21.09 23.77
C ALA A 24 -34.39 -21.92 24.24
N ILE A 25 -33.29 -21.87 23.49
CA ILE A 25 -32.00 -22.34 23.96
C ILE A 25 -31.74 -21.47 25.19
N ASP A 26 -31.91 -22.05 26.37
CA ASP A 26 -31.47 -21.47 27.64
C ASP A 26 -29.93 -21.43 27.58
N ALA A 27 -29.41 -20.41 26.89
CA ALA A 27 -28.00 -20.24 26.59
C ALA A 27 -27.27 -19.62 27.79
N ARG A 28 -27.42 -20.25 28.96
CA ARG A 28 -26.46 -20.15 30.06
C ARG A 28 -25.86 -21.52 30.31
N SER A 29 -25.33 -22.17 29.27
CA SER A 29 -24.35 -23.22 29.54
C SER A 29 -23.14 -22.53 30.18
N SER A 30 -22.71 -23.01 31.34
CA SER A 30 -21.55 -22.48 32.07
C SER A 30 -20.33 -22.37 31.16
N GLY A 31 -20.16 -23.31 30.22
CA GLY A 31 -19.10 -23.28 29.21
C GLY A 31 -19.14 -22.08 28.26
N GLY A 32 -20.32 -21.67 27.77
CA GLY A 32 -20.44 -20.52 26.86
C GLY A 32 -20.11 -19.18 27.55
N LEU A 33 -20.45 -19.06 28.83
CA LEU A 33 -20.11 -17.89 29.63
C LEU A 33 -18.61 -17.85 29.96
N VAL A 34 -18.01 -18.98 30.32
CA VAL A 34 -16.55 -19.09 30.56
C VAL A 34 -15.77 -18.77 29.29
N ALA A 35 -16.12 -19.36 28.15
CA ALA A 35 -15.45 -19.08 26.88
C ALA A 35 -15.50 -17.59 26.52
N LYS A 36 -16.66 -16.95 26.69
CA LYS A 36 -16.83 -15.50 26.47
C LYS A 36 -15.91 -14.66 27.37
N ILE A 37 -15.86 -14.98 28.67
CA ILE A 37 -15.03 -14.24 29.63
C ILE A 37 -13.55 -14.42 29.30
N VAL A 38 -13.12 -15.65 29.00
CA VAL A 38 -11.73 -15.94 28.62
C VAL A 38 -11.34 -15.18 27.35
N SER A 39 -12.18 -15.21 26.30
CA SER A 39 -11.89 -14.48 25.06
C SER A 39 -11.79 -12.97 25.26
N LEU A 40 -12.71 -12.36 26.03
CA LEU A 40 -12.64 -10.93 26.35
C LEU A 40 -11.44 -10.60 27.25
N GLY A 41 -11.11 -11.48 28.19
CA GLY A 41 -9.92 -11.38 29.03
C GLY A 41 -8.64 -11.40 28.22
N LEU A 42 -8.53 -12.26 27.20
CA LEU A 42 -7.38 -12.30 26.30
C LEU A 42 -7.23 -11.02 25.48
N VAL A 43 -8.33 -10.47 24.96
CA VAL A 43 -8.32 -9.19 24.23
C VAL A 43 -7.84 -8.04 25.13
N LEU A 44 -8.34 -7.98 26.36
CA LEU A 44 -7.90 -6.98 27.34
C LEU A 44 -6.44 -7.17 27.74
N ALA A 45 -6.02 -8.41 28.01
CA ALA A 45 -4.64 -8.73 28.38
C ALA A 45 -3.66 -8.33 27.27
N LEU A 46 -4.00 -8.58 26.00
CA LEU A 46 -3.20 -8.14 24.86
C LEU A 46 -3.11 -6.61 24.78
N ALA A 47 -4.23 -5.90 24.96
CA ALA A 47 -4.23 -4.44 24.95
C ALA A 47 -3.40 -3.82 26.08
N VAL A 48 -3.47 -4.40 27.28
CA VAL A 48 -2.63 -4.02 28.43
C VAL A 48 -1.17 -4.31 28.13
N ALA A 49 -0.84 -5.47 27.57
CA ALA A 49 0.55 -5.83 27.22
C ALA A 49 1.16 -4.90 26.16
N LEU A 50 0.36 -4.39 25.21
CA LEU A 50 0.79 -3.44 24.18
C LEU A 50 0.83 -1.98 24.66
N THR A 51 0.23 -1.65 25.81
CA THR A 51 0.16 -0.26 26.27
C THR A 51 1.55 0.32 26.62
N PRO A 52 2.43 -0.37 27.38
CA PRO A 52 3.75 0.15 27.70
C PRO A 52 4.60 0.45 26.47
N THR A 53 4.53 -0.40 25.44
CA THR A 53 5.31 -0.20 24.21
C THR A 53 4.85 1.02 23.41
N LEU A 54 3.53 1.24 23.32
CA LEU A 54 2.97 2.43 22.67
C LEU A 54 3.26 3.72 23.44
N VAL A 55 3.28 3.66 24.78
CA VAL A 55 3.66 4.80 25.63
C VAL A 55 5.15 5.10 25.51
N ALA A 56 6.01 4.08 25.56
CA ALA A 56 7.46 4.24 25.43
C ALA A 56 7.88 4.82 24.08
N THR A 57 7.11 4.54 23.01
CA THR A 57 7.32 5.10 21.67
C THR A 57 6.57 6.40 21.41
N ALA A 58 5.91 6.98 22.43
CA ALA A 58 5.09 8.19 22.34
C ALA A 58 3.99 8.14 21.25
N ASN A 59 3.50 6.93 20.91
CA ASN A 59 2.55 6.72 19.83
C ASN A 59 1.08 6.83 20.30
N TRP A 60 0.72 8.03 20.75
CA TRP A 60 -0.56 8.32 21.42
C TRP A 60 -1.80 8.02 20.57
N ALA A 61 -1.73 8.27 19.25
CA ALA A 61 -2.86 8.03 18.35
C ALA A 61 -3.24 6.54 18.28
N PHE A 62 -2.24 5.66 18.15
CA PHE A 62 -2.43 4.22 18.14
C PHE A 62 -2.91 3.71 19.50
N LEU A 63 -2.43 4.29 20.60
CA LEU A 63 -2.89 3.93 21.95
C LEU A 63 -4.39 4.23 22.13
N ILE A 64 -4.84 5.42 21.72
CA ILE A 64 -6.25 5.81 21.77
C ILE A 64 -7.09 4.87 20.90
N MET A 65 -6.62 4.58 19.68
CA MET A 65 -7.32 3.69 18.76
C MET A 65 -7.44 2.27 19.33
N LEU A 66 -6.36 1.72 19.89
CA LEU A 66 -6.34 0.38 20.51
C LEU A 66 -7.42 0.27 21.60
N TRP A 67 -7.42 1.21 22.55
CA TRP A 67 -8.38 1.18 23.66
C TRP A 67 -9.82 1.50 23.21
N ALA A 68 -10.01 2.33 22.19
CA ALA A 68 -11.33 2.54 21.58
C ALA A 68 -11.87 1.25 20.95
N VAL A 69 -11.05 0.51 20.19
CA VAL A 69 -11.43 -0.78 19.62
C VAL A 69 -11.76 -1.80 20.70
N VAL A 70 -10.92 -1.89 21.73
CA VAL A 70 -11.15 -2.79 22.88
C VAL A 70 -12.46 -2.44 23.59
N ALA A 71 -12.74 -1.15 23.83
CA ALA A 71 -13.98 -0.70 24.44
C ALA A 71 -15.20 -1.08 23.60
N VAL A 72 -15.14 -0.93 22.28
CA VAL A 72 -16.22 -1.34 21.36
C VAL A 72 -16.42 -2.85 21.40
N VAL A 73 -15.34 -3.64 21.32
CA VAL A 73 -15.41 -5.12 21.40
C VAL A 73 -16.05 -5.56 22.72
N VAL A 74 -15.56 -5.02 23.84
CA VAL A 74 -16.08 -5.33 25.17
C VAL A 74 -17.55 -4.93 25.27
N ALA A 75 -17.93 -3.72 24.85
CA ALA A 75 -19.32 -3.25 24.89
C ALA A 75 -20.26 -4.13 24.04
N VAL A 76 -19.84 -4.51 22.82
CA VAL A 76 -20.64 -5.33 21.90
C VAL A 76 -20.85 -6.73 22.42
N TYR A 77 -19.78 -7.39 22.89
CA TYR A 77 -19.87 -8.77 23.31
C TYR A 77 -20.46 -8.92 24.72
N LEU A 78 -20.22 -7.98 25.65
CA LEU A 78 -20.86 -8.01 26.97
C LEU A 78 -22.38 -7.80 26.87
N THR A 79 -22.83 -6.89 26.00
CA THR A 79 -24.24 -6.53 25.89
C THR A 79 -25.09 -7.64 25.25
N GLY A 80 -26.25 -7.93 25.84
CA GLY A 80 -27.22 -8.89 25.28
C GLY A 80 -28.11 -8.32 24.16
N ARG A 81 -28.18 -6.99 24.02
CA ARG A 81 -29.14 -6.29 23.16
C ARG A 81 -28.74 -6.21 21.69
N ILE A 82 -27.44 -6.20 21.37
CA ILE A 82 -26.91 -5.98 20.01
C ILE A 82 -26.33 -7.26 19.41
N VAL A 83 -27.18 -8.29 19.29
CA VAL A 83 -26.79 -9.58 18.70
C VAL A 83 -26.26 -9.44 17.26
N PRO A 84 -26.87 -8.66 16.35
CA PRO A 84 -26.36 -8.51 14.98
C PRO A 84 -24.93 -7.95 14.92
N ALA A 85 -24.59 -7.02 15.83
CA ALA A 85 -23.26 -6.40 15.88
C ALA A 85 -22.15 -7.42 16.19
N LYS A 86 -22.44 -8.50 16.91
CA LYS A 86 -21.46 -9.56 17.24
C LYS A 86 -20.99 -10.33 16.00
N TYR A 87 -21.81 -10.38 14.95
CA TYR A 87 -21.47 -11.02 13.68
C TYR A 87 -20.76 -10.05 12.74
N LEU A 88 -21.13 -8.77 12.77
CA LEU A 88 -20.54 -7.74 11.91
C LEU A 88 -19.20 -7.22 12.41
N LEU A 89 -19.03 -7.10 13.74
CA LEU A 89 -17.90 -6.38 14.33
C LEU A 89 -16.53 -6.91 13.87
N PRO A 90 -16.24 -8.23 13.85
CA PRO A 90 -14.94 -8.71 13.37
C PRO A 90 -14.67 -8.28 11.93
N GLY A 91 -15.67 -8.39 11.05
CA GLY A 91 -15.55 -7.99 9.65
C GLY A 91 -15.37 -6.48 9.49
N VAL A 92 -16.10 -5.67 10.26
CA VAL A 92 -15.98 -4.21 10.24
C VAL A 92 -14.61 -3.77 10.75
N LEU A 93 -14.08 -4.38 11.81
CA LEU A 93 -12.74 -4.07 12.31
C LEU A 93 -11.66 -4.39 11.28
N MET A 94 -11.74 -5.55 10.62
CA MET A 94 -10.83 -5.92 9.55
C MET A 94 -10.95 -4.98 8.36
N LEU A 95 -12.16 -4.57 7.99
CA LEU A 95 -12.40 -3.58 6.93
C LEU A 95 -11.80 -2.21 7.30
N VAL A 96 -11.97 -1.75 8.54
CA VAL A 96 -11.39 -0.46 8.96
C VAL A 96 -9.87 -0.53 8.95
N LEU A 97 -9.29 -1.58 9.53
CA LEU A 97 -7.84 -1.73 9.66
C LEU A 97 -7.13 -1.95 8.32
N PHE A 98 -7.66 -2.83 7.47
CA PHE A 98 -6.97 -3.27 6.25
C PHE A 98 -7.45 -2.57 4.98
N LEU A 99 -8.54 -1.82 5.03
CA LEU A 99 -9.06 -1.10 3.86
C LEU A 99 -9.21 0.40 4.12
N ILE A 100 -9.92 0.82 5.17
CA ILE A 100 -10.17 2.26 5.42
C ILE A 100 -8.91 2.99 5.86
N TYR A 101 -8.13 2.43 6.79
CA TYR A 101 -6.91 3.06 7.30
C TYR A 101 -5.86 3.26 6.20
N PRO A 102 -5.52 2.28 5.34
CA PRO A 102 -4.65 2.50 4.20
C PRO A 102 -5.15 3.60 3.25
N ILE A 103 -6.47 3.69 3.00
CA ILE A 103 -7.04 4.77 2.17
C ILE A 103 -6.78 6.15 2.81
N ILE A 104 -6.96 6.27 4.13
CA ILE A 104 -6.67 7.51 4.87
C ILE A 104 -5.17 7.85 4.79
N LEU A 105 -4.29 6.87 4.96
CA LEU A 105 -2.85 7.08 4.81
C LEU A 105 -2.48 7.54 3.39
N THR A 106 -3.05 6.92 2.35
CA THR A 106 -2.85 7.38 0.97
C THR A 106 -3.33 8.81 0.80
N PHE A 107 -4.46 9.19 1.37
CA PHE A 107 -4.92 10.58 1.34
C PHE A 107 -3.97 11.53 2.07
N GLN A 108 -3.45 11.16 3.25
CA GLN A 108 -2.47 11.97 3.98
C GLN A 108 -1.17 12.15 3.20
N LEU A 109 -0.65 11.07 2.59
CA LEU A 109 0.54 11.15 1.74
C LEU A 109 0.32 12.03 0.51
N SER A 110 -0.91 12.06 -0.02
CA SER A 110 -1.25 12.87 -1.20
C SER A 110 -1.03 14.38 -1.02
N THR A 111 -1.04 14.88 0.22
CA THR A 111 -0.79 16.29 0.54
C THR A 111 0.66 16.55 0.96
N THR A 112 1.57 15.62 0.72
CA THR A 112 3.00 15.75 1.06
C THR A 112 3.89 15.57 -0.17
N ASN A 113 5.17 15.93 -0.05
CA ASN A 113 6.18 15.64 -1.06
C ASN A 113 6.86 14.28 -0.85
N TYR A 114 6.28 13.39 -0.05
CA TYR A 114 6.91 12.14 0.37
C TYR A 114 7.42 11.32 -0.83
N GLY A 115 8.69 10.94 -0.82
CA GLY A 115 9.35 10.31 -1.96
C GLY A 115 10.85 10.22 -1.79
N ASP A 116 11.57 9.89 -2.86
CA ASP A 116 13.03 9.84 -2.86
C ASP A 116 13.62 11.24 -2.63
N GLY A 117 14.47 11.37 -1.61
CA GLY A 117 15.09 12.63 -1.23
C GLY A 117 14.25 13.53 -0.31
N THR A 118 13.06 13.08 0.13
CA THR A 118 12.12 13.87 0.96
C THR A 118 11.47 13.03 2.07
N ARG A 119 12.16 11.96 2.53
CA ARG A 119 11.65 11.07 3.60
C ARG A 119 12.01 11.54 5.01
N SER A 120 13.11 12.29 5.15
CA SER A 120 13.63 12.76 6.43
C SER A 120 13.05 14.12 6.81
N SER A 121 13.12 14.45 8.09
CA SER A 121 12.77 15.79 8.57
C SER A 121 13.76 16.85 8.06
N LYS A 122 13.42 18.12 8.24
CA LYS A 122 14.27 19.25 7.83
C LYS A 122 15.57 19.27 8.63
N GLU A 123 15.49 19.02 9.93
CA GLU A 123 16.62 18.99 10.85
C GLU A 123 17.63 17.91 10.43
N ALA A 124 17.14 16.72 10.09
CA ALA A 124 17.97 15.65 9.58
C ALA A 124 18.60 15.98 8.20
N ALA A 125 17.90 16.74 7.35
CA ALA A 125 18.45 17.20 6.08
C ALA A 125 19.56 18.26 6.30
N VAL A 126 19.32 19.23 7.18
CA VAL A 126 20.29 20.26 7.58
C VAL A 126 21.55 19.61 8.17
N ALA A 127 21.40 18.69 9.11
CA ALA A 127 22.52 17.97 9.72
C ALA A 127 23.37 17.23 8.67
N ARG A 128 22.74 16.65 7.64
CA ARG A 128 23.45 16.03 6.50
C ARG A 128 24.16 17.04 5.61
N ILE A 129 23.54 18.18 5.32
CA ILE A 129 24.14 19.25 4.50
C ILE A 129 25.39 19.80 5.20
N VAL A 130 25.25 20.22 6.45
CA VAL A 130 26.36 20.71 7.28
C VAL A 130 27.42 19.62 7.44
N GLY A 131 27.02 18.40 7.78
CA GLY A 131 27.94 17.29 7.99
C GLY A 131 28.74 16.90 6.76
N THR A 132 28.17 17.00 5.55
CA THR A 132 28.87 16.68 4.29
C THR A 132 29.78 17.82 3.82
N SER A 133 29.57 19.05 4.33
CA SER A 133 30.42 20.19 4.00
C SER A 133 31.77 20.21 4.72
N ALA A 134 31.98 19.29 5.66
CA ALA A 134 33.21 19.20 6.44
C ALA A 134 34.43 19.00 5.51
N VAL A 135 35.38 19.93 5.59
CA VAL A 135 36.64 19.88 4.85
C VAL A 135 37.79 19.68 5.83
N GLN A 136 38.79 18.89 5.42
CA GLN A 136 40.00 18.72 6.20
C GLN A 136 40.68 20.07 6.39
N VAL A 137 41.02 20.39 7.64
CA VAL A 137 41.84 21.58 7.94
C VAL A 137 43.26 21.30 7.41
N PRO A 138 43.89 22.21 6.63
CA PRO A 138 45.20 21.97 6.01
C PRO A 138 46.34 21.56 6.96
N ASP A 139 46.20 21.84 8.26
CA ASP A 139 47.09 21.40 9.36
C ASP A 139 46.28 20.80 10.54
N GLY A 140 45.09 20.28 10.26
CA GLY A 140 44.19 19.73 11.29
C GLY A 140 44.81 18.53 12.00
N ALA A 141 44.57 18.41 13.31
CA ALA A 141 45.08 17.29 14.07
C ALA A 141 44.51 15.97 13.53
N VAL A 142 45.41 14.99 13.38
CA VAL A 142 45.05 13.62 13.03
C VAL A 142 45.14 12.80 14.30
N TYR A 143 44.05 12.12 14.62
CA TYR A 143 43.92 11.31 15.81
C TYR A 143 43.90 9.83 15.44
N SER A 144 44.58 9.02 16.24
CA SER A 144 44.31 7.59 16.32
C SER A 144 43.00 7.40 17.08
N LEU A 145 42.08 6.61 16.53
CA LEU A 145 40.73 6.43 17.07
C LEU A 145 40.54 4.99 17.55
N VAL A 146 40.05 4.87 18.79
CA VAL A 146 39.41 3.65 19.30
C VAL A 146 38.06 4.00 19.91
N VAL A 147 37.08 3.10 19.79
CA VAL A 147 35.75 3.31 20.36
C VAL A 147 35.72 2.73 21.77
N GLY A 148 35.32 3.55 22.73
CA GLY A 148 35.08 3.15 24.11
C GLY A 148 33.59 3.21 24.47
N THR A 149 33.20 2.50 25.52
CA THR A 149 31.89 2.67 26.16
C THR A 149 32.03 2.66 27.68
N GLN A 150 31.30 3.55 28.35
CA GLN A 150 31.07 3.46 29.80
C GLN A 150 29.85 2.57 30.14
N GLY A 151 29.09 2.15 29.13
CA GLY A 151 27.89 1.33 29.24
C GLY A 151 28.09 -0.09 28.72
N ALA A 152 27.07 -0.65 28.06
CA ALA A 152 27.14 -1.98 27.49
C ALA A 152 27.68 -1.94 26.06
N ILE A 153 28.56 -2.88 25.71
CA ILE A 153 29.24 -3.00 24.41
C ILE A 153 28.27 -3.01 23.21
N THR A 154 27.02 -3.44 23.40
CA THR A 154 26.01 -3.54 22.33
C THR A 154 25.02 -2.38 22.27
N THR A 155 25.00 -1.48 23.25
CA THR A 155 23.99 -0.40 23.35
C THR A 155 24.55 0.97 23.67
N GLY A 156 25.83 1.08 24.05
CA GLY A 156 26.46 2.36 24.41
C GLY A 156 26.11 2.84 25.83
N PRO A 157 26.36 4.13 26.15
CA PRO A 157 26.84 5.20 25.25
C PRO A 157 28.24 4.92 24.70
N PHE A 158 28.47 5.28 23.44
CA PHE A 158 29.77 5.12 22.77
C PHE A 158 30.48 6.47 22.67
N GLU A 159 31.78 6.47 22.93
CA GLU A 159 32.63 7.66 22.89
C GLU A 159 33.89 7.38 22.06
N MET A 160 34.43 8.43 21.46
CA MET A 160 35.68 8.37 20.71
C MET A 160 36.84 8.59 21.67
N LEU A 161 37.67 7.56 21.85
CA LEU A 161 38.95 7.71 22.54
C LEU A 161 40.01 8.02 21.48
N LEU A 162 40.61 9.19 21.60
CA LEU A 162 41.43 9.83 20.58
C LEU A 162 42.85 10.03 21.10
N VAL A 163 43.86 9.77 20.27
CA VAL A 163 45.25 10.15 20.55
C VAL A 163 45.74 11.02 19.42
N ASP A 164 46.12 12.26 19.72
CA ASP A 164 46.73 13.14 18.73
C ASP A 164 48.08 12.57 18.29
N THR A 165 48.22 12.30 16.99
CA THR A 165 49.41 11.68 16.42
C THR A 165 50.65 12.57 16.42
N ALA A 166 50.48 13.90 16.60
CA ALA A 166 51.58 14.84 16.66
C ALA A 166 52.07 15.09 18.10
N THR A 167 51.16 15.16 19.06
CA THR A 167 51.46 15.49 20.47
C THR A 167 51.50 14.28 21.39
N GLU A 168 51.01 13.11 20.92
CA GLU A 168 50.79 11.88 21.70
C GLU A 168 49.83 12.05 22.90
N GLN A 169 49.07 13.15 22.93
CA GLN A 169 48.13 13.46 23.99
C GLN A 169 46.80 12.74 23.77
N ALA A 170 46.22 12.23 24.86
CA ALA A 170 44.99 11.44 24.83
C ALA A 170 43.76 12.31 25.17
N TYR A 171 42.67 12.05 24.48
CA TYR A 171 41.41 12.75 24.62
C TYR A 171 40.24 11.77 24.59
N VAL A 172 39.12 12.18 25.18
CA VAL A 172 37.81 11.58 24.97
C VAL A 172 36.92 12.57 24.24
N GLY A 173 36.23 12.09 23.22
CA GLY A 173 35.32 12.85 22.41
C GLY A 173 33.90 12.30 22.53
N SER A 174 32.97 13.14 22.99
CA SER A 174 31.54 12.86 23.02
C SER A 174 30.76 13.90 22.21
N GLU A 175 29.55 13.56 21.75
CA GLU A 175 28.69 14.50 21.02
C GLU A 175 28.17 15.64 21.91
N GLU A 176 27.99 15.39 23.21
CA GLU A 176 27.42 16.37 24.16
C GLU A 176 28.50 17.22 24.85
N GLU A 177 29.61 16.63 25.28
CA GLU A 177 30.66 17.31 26.05
C GLU A 177 31.86 17.75 25.19
N GLY A 178 31.92 17.33 23.93
CA GLY A 178 32.98 17.69 23.00
C GLY A 178 34.30 16.96 23.29
N LEU A 179 35.43 17.59 22.95
CA LEU A 179 36.77 17.04 23.16
C LEU A 179 37.30 17.39 24.56
N THR A 180 37.47 16.38 25.41
CA THR A 180 38.02 16.51 26.76
C THR A 180 39.36 15.78 26.88
N GLU A 181 40.36 16.41 27.49
CA GLU A 181 41.67 15.79 27.71
C GLU A 181 41.59 14.67 28.76
N LEU A 182 42.18 13.52 28.44
CA LEU A 182 42.32 12.42 29.38
C LEU A 182 43.66 12.55 30.13
N PRO A 183 43.64 12.63 31.47
CA PRO A 183 44.87 12.67 32.26
C PRO A 183 45.77 11.47 31.99
N ALA A 184 47.08 11.69 31.84
CA ALA A 184 48.05 10.66 31.46
C ALA A 184 48.15 9.47 32.45
N ASP A 185 47.68 9.64 33.69
CA ASP A 185 47.60 8.59 34.72
C ASP A 185 46.34 7.71 34.58
N THR A 186 45.34 8.14 33.82
CA THR A 186 44.06 7.44 33.63
C THR A 186 43.99 6.63 32.33
N VAL A 187 45.02 6.73 31.47
CA VAL A 187 45.05 6.07 30.16
C VAL A 187 46.38 5.36 29.91
N THR A 188 46.31 4.24 29.21
CA THR A 188 47.49 3.51 28.70
C THR A 188 47.51 3.63 27.19
N VAL A 189 48.51 4.33 26.65
CA VAL A 189 48.74 4.47 25.21
C VAL A 189 49.89 3.55 24.80
N ASP A 190 49.65 2.64 23.85
CA ASP A 190 50.65 1.78 23.25
C ASP A 190 50.63 1.93 21.73
N ALA A 191 51.81 2.06 21.12
CA ALA A 191 51.98 2.32 19.68
C ALA A 191 51.06 3.44 19.12
N GLY A 192 50.81 4.50 19.89
CA GLY A 192 49.94 5.61 19.50
C GLY A 192 48.44 5.31 19.52
N GLN A 193 48.00 4.24 20.21
CA GLN A 193 46.58 3.94 20.44
C GLN A 193 46.29 3.73 21.93
N ILE A 194 45.12 4.14 22.39
CA ILE A 194 44.65 3.84 23.75
C ILE A 194 44.32 2.35 23.83
N THR A 195 44.95 1.63 24.76
CA THR A 195 44.75 0.19 25.02
C THR A 195 44.07 -0.09 26.35
N ALA A 196 44.05 0.89 27.25
CA ALA A 196 43.22 0.91 28.45
C ALA A 196 42.90 2.36 28.83
N ALA A 197 41.68 2.63 29.30
CA ALA A 197 41.27 3.92 29.84
C ALA A 197 40.37 3.67 31.06
N GLU A 198 40.63 4.35 32.17
CA GLU A 198 39.88 4.19 33.40
C GLU A 198 38.41 4.60 33.18
N GLY A 199 37.47 3.72 33.56
CA GLY A 199 36.04 3.95 33.34
C GLY A 199 35.51 3.56 31.96
N TYR A 200 36.37 3.18 31.02
CA TYR A 200 35.97 2.81 29.65
C TYR A 200 36.27 1.35 29.33
N THR A 201 35.30 0.68 28.72
CA THR A 201 35.52 -0.60 28.03
C THR A 201 35.82 -0.32 26.56
N ILE A 202 37.03 -0.67 26.11
CA ILE A 202 37.45 -0.46 24.72
C ILE A 202 36.92 -1.60 23.85
N LEU A 203 36.27 -1.24 22.75
CA LEU A 203 35.69 -2.22 21.82
C LEU A 203 36.77 -2.82 20.92
N THR A 204 36.69 -4.13 20.70
CA THR A 204 37.53 -4.83 19.72
C THR A 204 37.11 -4.50 18.29
N ARG A 205 38.00 -4.78 17.33
CA ARG A 205 37.73 -4.57 15.89
C ARG A 205 36.49 -5.34 15.40
N GLN A 206 36.25 -6.53 15.94
CA GLN A 206 35.09 -7.33 15.56
C GLN A 206 33.80 -6.66 16.06
N GLU A 207 33.77 -6.20 17.31
CA GLU A 207 32.61 -5.53 17.91
C GLU A 207 32.30 -4.20 17.22
N GLN A 208 33.31 -3.40 16.86
CA GLN A 208 33.11 -2.17 16.09
C GLN A 208 32.52 -2.46 14.69
N ASN A 209 33.05 -3.47 13.99
CA ASN A 209 32.53 -3.88 12.68
C ASN A 209 31.08 -4.38 12.76
N ASP A 210 30.75 -5.14 13.81
CA ASP A 210 29.39 -5.64 14.04
C ASP A 210 28.41 -4.49 14.34
N LEU A 211 28.87 -3.45 15.05
CA LEU A 211 28.08 -2.22 15.32
C LEU A 211 27.87 -1.37 14.07
N SER A 212 28.91 -1.15 13.26
CA SER A 212 28.80 -0.44 11.97
C SER A 212 27.88 -1.20 10.99
N GLY A 213 27.99 -2.53 10.94
CA GLY A 213 27.12 -3.37 10.11
C GLY A 213 25.65 -3.42 10.57
N ALA A 214 25.39 -3.16 11.86
CA ALA A 214 24.05 -3.08 12.45
C ALA A 214 23.38 -1.70 12.33
N GLY A 215 24.06 -0.69 11.75
CA GLY A 215 23.54 0.67 11.59
C GLY A 215 23.47 1.48 12.90
N GLN A 216 24.27 1.11 13.89
CA GLN A 216 24.45 1.85 15.15
C GLN A 216 25.49 2.99 15.01
N PRO A 217 25.59 3.96 15.94
CA PRO A 217 25.91 5.36 15.63
C PRO A 217 27.38 5.69 15.39
N LEU A 218 28.22 4.75 14.94
CA LEU A 218 29.59 5.07 14.54
C LEU A 218 29.64 5.79 13.18
N ASP A 219 28.67 5.52 12.30
CA ASP A 219 28.52 6.21 11.02
C ASP A 219 27.82 7.57 11.23
N GLY A 220 28.62 8.64 11.31
CA GLY A 220 28.14 10.02 11.44
C GLY A 220 28.43 10.69 12.78
N PHE A 221 29.00 9.95 13.75
CA PHE A 221 29.47 10.50 15.02
C PHE A 221 30.52 11.58 14.78
N ALA A 222 30.29 12.76 15.34
CA ALA A 222 31.17 13.91 15.20
C ALA A 222 31.40 14.54 16.58
N VAL A 223 32.67 14.71 16.96
CA VAL A 223 33.04 15.33 18.23
C VAL A 223 33.26 16.81 17.98
N PRO A 224 32.46 17.72 18.57
CA PRO A 224 32.71 19.15 18.47
C PRO A 224 34.00 19.50 19.24
N VAL A 225 34.89 20.27 18.58
CA VAL A 225 36.10 20.81 19.21
C VAL A 225 35.86 22.29 19.53
N ASN A 226 35.50 23.06 18.50
CA ASN A 226 35.15 24.48 18.58
C ASN A 226 33.85 24.75 17.78
N ASP A 227 33.39 26.01 17.73
CA ASP A 227 32.16 26.42 17.02
C ASP A 227 32.15 26.07 15.51
N ASP A 228 33.33 25.89 14.89
CA ASP A 228 33.49 25.64 13.45
C ASP A 228 34.27 24.36 13.11
N THR A 229 34.79 23.64 14.11
CA THR A 229 35.58 22.42 13.91
C THR A 229 34.99 21.20 14.61
N VAL A 230 34.95 20.09 13.88
CA VAL A 230 34.49 18.79 14.35
C VAL A 230 35.50 17.72 14.00
N ILE A 231 35.75 16.80 14.91
CA ILE A 231 36.54 15.59 14.63
C ILE A 231 35.58 14.51 14.16
N LYS A 232 35.85 13.91 12.99
CA LYS A 232 35.10 12.72 12.53
C LYS A 232 36.01 11.55 12.22
N ALA A 233 35.47 10.37 12.45
CA ALA A 233 36.12 9.11 12.11
C ALA A 233 36.29 8.93 10.59
N GLN A 234 37.46 8.46 10.19
CA GLN A 234 37.80 7.89 8.89
C GLN A 234 38.50 6.54 9.12
N GLY A 235 37.71 5.48 9.30
CA GLY A 235 38.23 4.17 9.66
C GLY A 235 38.76 4.15 11.10
N PHE A 236 40.06 3.87 11.27
CA PHE A 236 40.73 3.81 12.57
C PHE A 236 41.45 5.11 12.95
N GLN A 237 41.26 6.15 12.16
CA GLN A 237 41.74 7.50 12.44
C GLN A 237 40.54 8.41 12.57
N ALA A 238 40.70 9.52 13.27
CA ALA A 238 39.78 10.63 13.22
C ALA A 238 40.54 11.88 12.79
N ILE A 239 39.91 12.71 11.98
CA ILE A 239 40.54 13.92 11.44
C ILE A 239 39.69 15.10 11.86
N GLU A 240 40.37 16.15 12.33
CA GLU A 240 39.75 17.44 12.54
C GLU A 240 39.34 18.06 11.19
N MET A 241 38.06 18.32 11.05
CA MET A 241 37.48 18.94 9.88
C MET A 241 36.77 20.22 10.28
N ARG A 242 36.90 21.25 9.45
CA ARG A 242 36.13 22.47 9.59
C ARG A 242 34.81 22.31 8.84
N THR A 243 33.70 22.66 9.47
CA THR A 243 32.39 22.73 8.83
C THR A 243 32.12 24.19 8.44
N PRO A 244 32.37 24.59 7.18
CA PRO A 244 32.19 25.98 6.77
C PRO A 244 30.73 26.40 6.75
N LEU A 245 29.78 25.47 6.89
CA LEU A 245 28.36 25.76 6.92
C LEU A 245 27.84 25.75 8.35
N ILE A 246 27.30 26.88 8.80
CA ILE A 246 26.65 27.03 10.10
C ILE A 246 25.16 27.22 9.87
N TYR A 247 24.32 26.44 10.56
CA TYR A 247 22.88 26.59 10.52
C TYR A 247 22.39 27.45 11.69
N ASP A 248 21.64 28.50 11.38
CA ASP A 248 20.93 29.32 12.36
C ASP A 248 19.45 28.87 12.40
N GLU A 249 19.04 28.24 13.50
CA GLU A 249 17.68 27.75 13.70
C GLU A 249 16.65 28.88 13.85
N ALA A 250 17.05 30.03 14.41
CA ALA A 250 16.14 31.16 14.63
C ALA A 250 15.84 31.90 13.32
N ALA A 251 16.84 32.04 12.45
CA ALA A 251 16.70 32.66 11.14
C ALA A 251 16.29 31.66 10.03
N ASP A 252 16.39 30.36 10.28
CA ASP A 252 16.18 29.28 9.29
C ASP A 252 17.08 29.44 8.05
N THR A 253 18.37 29.71 8.30
CA THR A 253 19.37 29.95 7.25
C THR A 253 20.64 29.13 7.47
N ILE A 254 21.31 28.80 6.37
CA ILE A 254 22.66 28.22 6.41
C ILE A 254 23.63 29.28 5.91
N THR A 255 24.63 29.64 6.71
CA THR A 255 25.67 30.59 6.30
C THR A 255 26.96 29.84 6.00
N ASN A 256 27.55 30.10 4.84
CA ASN A 256 28.91 29.68 4.55
C ASN A 256 29.89 30.72 5.10
N VAL A 257 30.66 30.37 6.13
CA VAL A 257 31.59 31.30 6.81
C VAL A 257 32.80 31.66 5.96
N ASP A 258 33.18 30.83 4.98
CA ASP A 258 34.31 31.12 4.09
C ASP A 258 33.94 32.15 3.02
N THR A 259 32.72 32.08 2.49
CA THR A 259 32.26 32.96 1.41
C THR A 259 31.38 34.10 1.89
N GLY A 260 30.84 34.01 3.11
CA GLY A 260 29.84 34.92 3.67
C GLY A 260 28.45 34.78 3.04
N VAL A 261 28.23 33.80 2.16
CA VAL A 261 26.94 33.60 1.47
C VAL A 261 25.94 32.99 2.45
N VAL A 262 24.77 33.61 2.56
CA VAL A 262 23.63 33.13 3.35
C VAL A 262 22.66 32.43 2.42
N TYR A 263 22.26 31.22 2.80
CA TYR A 263 21.30 30.40 2.09
C TYR A 263 20.00 30.32 2.88
N THR A 264 18.88 30.64 2.25
CA THR A 264 17.54 30.61 2.86
C THR A 264 16.73 29.45 2.32
N ALA A 265 15.85 28.88 3.15
CA ALA A 265 14.96 27.82 2.71
C ALA A 265 13.86 28.37 1.78
N GLU A 266 13.94 28.07 0.49
CA GLU A 266 12.94 28.48 -0.48
C GLU A 266 12.29 27.28 -1.19
N ARG A 267 10.99 27.40 -1.46
CA ARG A 267 10.23 26.44 -2.25
C ARG A 267 10.64 26.54 -3.71
N ALA A 268 11.06 25.43 -4.32
CA ALA A 268 11.43 25.42 -5.73
C ALA A 268 10.24 25.82 -6.62
N PRO A 269 10.48 26.41 -7.81
CA PRO A 269 9.43 26.72 -8.79
C PRO A 269 8.65 25.50 -9.26
N SER A 270 9.23 24.30 -9.18
CA SER A 270 8.54 23.04 -9.42
C SER A 270 7.42 22.78 -8.41
N GLY A 271 7.40 23.50 -7.28
CA GLY A 271 6.34 23.48 -6.28
C GLY A 271 6.26 22.22 -5.45
N ASP A 272 7.17 21.25 -5.61
CA ASP A 272 7.16 19.96 -4.92
C ASP A 272 8.19 19.86 -3.77
N ARG A 273 9.26 20.65 -3.80
CA ARG A 273 10.39 20.54 -2.87
C ARG A 273 10.92 21.92 -2.48
N SER A 274 11.43 22.01 -1.26
CA SER A 274 12.18 23.17 -0.78
C SER A 274 13.67 22.85 -0.70
N TYR A 275 14.51 23.86 -0.96
CA TYR A 275 15.96 23.78 -0.91
C TYR A 275 16.53 25.03 -0.23
N PHE A 276 17.73 24.92 0.33
CA PHE A 276 18.50 26.10 0.72
C PHE A 276 19.12 26.74 -0.53
N VAL A 277 18.80 28.00 -0.79
CA VAL A 277 19.25 28.77 -1.97
C VAL A 277 19.86 30.10 -1.57
N ASP A 278 20.81 30.59 -2.36
CA ASP A 278 21.36 31.94 -2.21
C ASP A 278 20.44 33.00 -2.81
N ASP A 279 20.82 34.28 -2.70
CA ASP A 279 20.08 35.42 -3.27
C ASP A 279 19.91 35.34 -4.80
N ALA A 280 20.73 34.57 -5.50
CA ALA A 280 20.63 34.33 -6.95
C ALA A 280 19.77 33.09 -7.29
N GLY A 281 19.23 32.39 -6.29
CA GLY A 281 18.45 31.17 -6.44
C GLY A 281 19.28 29.91 -6.70
N GLN A 282 20.61 29.96 -6.51
CA GLN A 282 21.47 28.78 -6.64
C GLN A 282 21.36 27.90 -5.40
N ARG A 283 21.15 26.60 -5.63
CA ARG A 283 20.99 25.62 -4.56
C ARG A 283 22.33 25.33 -3.90
N LEU A 284 22.34 25.38 -2.57
CA LEU A 284 23.46 24.91 -1.75
C LEU A 284 23.69 23.41 -1.90
N ALA A 285 22.60 22.63 -1.91
CA ALA A 285 22.65 21.19 -1.88
C ALA A 285 21.44 20.55 -2.60
N THR A 286 21.55 19.26 -2.95
CA THR A 286 20.47 18.51 -3.61
C THR A 286 19.48 17.88 -2.62
N GLN A 287 19.82 17.89 -1.34
CA GLN A 287 19.01 17.39 -0.24
C GLN A 287 17.79 18.29 -0.04
N SER A 288 16.64 17.65 0.14
CA SER A 288 15.38 18.27 0.53
C SER A 288 14.80 17.50 1.73
N TRP A 289 13.64 17.88 2.20
CA TRP A 289 13.02 17.31 3.39
C TRP A 289 11.53 17.03 3.18
N SER A 290 10.97 16.24 4.10
CA SER A 290 9.55 15.98 4.14
C SER A 290 8.80 17.24 4.55
N GLU A 291 7.84 17.65 3.74
CA GLU A 291 6.98 18.80 4.04
C GLU A 291 5.58 18.61 3.45
N ASN A 292 4.63 19.35 4.01
CA ASN A 292 3.27 19.41 3.50
C ASN A 292 3.23 20.33 2.26
N VAL A 293 2.63 19.85 1.18
CA VAL A 293 2.51 20.56 -0.10
C VAL A 293 1.09 21.00 -0.42
N GLY A 294 0.17 20.81 0.52
CA GLY A 294 -1.25 21.13 0.37
C GLY A 294 -1.88 20.42 -0.83
N THR A 295 -2.44 21.21 -1.74
CA THR A 295 -3.12 20.75 -2.96
C THR A 295 -2.22 20.61 -4.18
N PHE A 296 -0.92 20.94 -4.05
CA PHE A 296 0.01 21.00 -5.18
C PHE A 296 0.01 19.73 -6.06
N ASN A 297 0.03 18.55 -5.44
CA ASN A 297 0.02 17.28 -6.18
C ASN A 297 -1.25 17.10 -7.01
N PHE A 298 -2.40 17.57 -6.53
CA PHE A 298 -3.66 17.51 -7.27
C PHE A 298 -3.69 18.53 -8.40
N GLU A 299 -3.23 19.76 -8.16
CA GLU A 299 -3.12 20.80 -9.19
C GLU A 299 -2.22 20.36 -10.33
N ARG A 300 -1.09 19.72 -10.00
CA ARG A 300 -0.13 19.17 -10.98
C ARG A 300 -0.78 18.18 -11.96
N ILE A 301 -1.75 17.37 -11.51
CA ILE A 301 -2.45 16.42 -12.39
C ILE A 301 -3.18 17.17 -13.53
N PHE A 302 -3.68 18.38 -13.25
CA PHE A 302 -4.46 19.18 -14.20
C PHE A 302 -3.65 20.29 -14.90
N SER A 303 -2.43 20.59 -14.44
CA SER A 303 -1.59 21.64 -15.02
C SER A 303 -0.39 21.11 -15.81
N ASP A 304 0.13 19.92 -15.49
CA ASP A 304 1.29 19.36 -16.19
C ASP A 304 0.86 18.79 -17.55
N GLN A 305 1.34 19.41 -18.64
CA GLN A 305 1.03 19.01 -20.02
C GLN A 305 1.43 17.57 -20.33
N ARG A 306 2.44 17.03 -19.65
CA ARG A 306 2.87 15.65 -19.83
C ARG A 306 1.79 14.68 -19.38
N ILE A 307 1.00 15.06 -18.38
CA ILE A 307 -0.09 14.26 -17.81
C ILE A 307 -1.40 14.53 -18.56
N THR A 308 -1.76 15.80 -18.72
CA THR A 308 -3.06 16.21 -19.27
C THR A 308 -3.19 15.87 -20.76
N GLY A 309 -2.10 15.95 -21.53
CA GLY A 309 -2.06 15.59 -22.95
C GLY A 309 -2.59 14.17 -23.23
N PRO A 310 -1.97 13.11 -22.67
CA PRO A 310 -2.41 11.74 -22.88
C PRO A 310 -3.59 11.30 -21.99
N PHE A 311 -4.03 12.11 -21.03
CA PHE A 311 -5.04 11.69 -20.04
C PHE A 311 -6.33 11.16 -20.67
N LEU A 312 -6.92 11.88 -21.63
CA LEU A 312 -8.20 11.48 -22.23
C LEU A 312 -8.08 10.23 -23.10
N SER A 313 -6.97 10.06 -23.82
CA SER A 313 -6.74 8.86 -24.64
C SER A 313 -6.53 7.62 -23.77
N ILE A 314 -5.77 7.76 -22.68
CA ILE A 314 -5.56 6.69 -21.69
C ILE A 314 -6.86 6.37 -20.94
N LEU A 315 -7.64 7.38 -20.55
CA LEU A 315 -8.95 7.18 -19.91
C LEU A 315 -9.91 6.43 -20.87
N GLY A 316 -9.95 6.84 -22.14
CA GLY A 316 -10.75 6.17 -23.17
C GLY A 316 -10.37 4.70 -23.31
N TRP A 317 -9.06 4.40 -23.41
CA TRP A 317 -8.58 3.02 -23.44
C TRP A 317 -8.88 2.27 -22.14
N THR A 318 -8.70 2.88 -20.97
CA THR A 318 -9.00 2.27 -19.67
C THR A 318 -10.45 1.83 -19.58
N LEU A 319 -11.38 2.67 -20.07
CA LEU A 319 -12.81 2.34 -20.14
C LEU A 319 -13.08 1.20 -21.13
N VAL A 320 -12.51 1.25 -22.33
CA VAL A 320 -12.64 0.18 -23.34
C VAL A 320 -12.09 -1.14 -22.82
N PHE A 321 -10.93 -1.12 -22.17
CA PHE A 321 -10.30 -2.28 -21.56
C PHE A 321 -11.15 -2.86 -20.44
N ALA A 322 -11.65 -2.02 -19.52
CA ALA A 322 -12.48 -2.46 -18.41
C ALA A 322 -13.81 -3.06 -18.88
N VAL A 323 -14.55 -2.33 -19.73
CA VAL A 323 -15.84 -2.80 -20.28
C VAL A 323 -15.65 -4.02 -21.17
N GLY A 324 -14.65 -4.00 -22.05
CA GLY A 324 -14.34 -5.12 -22.96
C GLY A 324 -13.95 -6.38 -22.20
N SER A 325 -13.16 -6.24 -21.13
CA SER A 325 -12.78 -7.36 -20.26
C SER A 325 -13.97 -7.93 -19.50
N VAL A 326 -14.77 -7.09 -18.85
CA VAL A 326 -15.97 -7.55 -18.12
C VAL A 326 -16.96 -8.20 -19.08
N GLY A 327 -17.25 -7.55 -20.21
CA GLY A 327 -18.20 -8.04 -21.20
C GLY A 327 -17.79 -9.38 -21.80
N SER A 328 -16.52 -9.51 -22.22
CA SER A 328 -16.02 -10.75 -22.83
C SER A 328 -15.93 -11.91 -21.83
N THR A 329 -15.40 -11.66 -20.62
CA THR A 329 -15.28 -12.70 -19.59
C THR A 329 -16.64 -13.14 -19.07
N PHE A 330 -17.59 -12.22 -18.90
CA PHE A 330 -18.96 -12.56 -18.53
C PHE A 330 -19.66 -13.34 -19.62
N ALA A 331 -19.56 -12.91 -20.88
CA ALA A 331 -20.19 -13.60 -22.01
C ALA A 331 -19.68 -15.04 -22.15
N LEU A 332 -18.35 -15.25 -22.13
CA LEU A 332 -17.76 -16.58 -22.22
C LEU A 332 -18.08 -17.43 -20.97
N GLY A 333 -17.94 -16.84 -19.77
CA GLY A 333 -18.24 -17.52 -18.51
C GLY A 333 -19.70 -17.96 -18.42
N LEU A 334 -20.64 -17.10 -18.80
CA LEU A 334 -22.06 -17.40 -18.86
C LEU A 334 -22.38 -18.49 -19.89
N LEU A 335 -21.81 -18.39 -21.10
CA LEU A 335 -22.00 -19.40 -22.14
C LEU A 335 -21.58 -20.79 -21.65
N LEU A 336 -20.39 -20.88 -21.05
CA LEU A 336 -19.87 -22.12 -20.49
C LEU A 336 -20.71 -22.61 -19.30
N ALA A 337 -21.17 -21.69 -18.44
CA ALA A 337 -21.99 -22.03 -17.27
C ALA A 337 -23.34 -22.61 -17.70
N VAL A 338 -24.04 -21.97 -18.65
CA VAL A 338 -25.31 -22.47 -19.19
C VAL A 338 -25.12 -23.85 -19.84
N THR A 339 -24.06 -24.02 -20.64
CA THR A 339 -23.78 -25.28 -21.34
C THR A 339 -23.46 -26.42 -20.37
N LEU A 340 -22.65 -26.16 -19.33
CA LEU A 340 -22.23 -27.17 -18.35
C LEU A 340 -23.22 -27.38 -17.20
N ASN A 341 -24.27 -26.57 -17.14
CA ASN A 341 -25.39 -26.78 -16.21
C ASN A 341 -26.52 -27.60 -16.83
N ASP A 342 -26.45 -27.93 -18.12
CA ASP A 342 -27.42 -28.81 -18.79
C ASP A 342 -27.17 -30.29 -18.42
N THR A 343 -28.20 -30.96 -17.89
CA THR A 343 -28.14 -32.36 -17.45
C THR A 343 -27.82 -33.35 -18.57
N ARG A 344 -28.01 -32.97 -19.84
CA ARG A 344 -27.68 -33.79 -21.02
C ARG A 344 -26.18 -33.88 -21.27
N MET A 345 -25.40 -32.97 -20.70
CA MET A 345 -23.95 -32.89 -20.90
C MET A 345 -23.24 -33.99 -20.10
N ARG A 346 -22.46 -34.84 -20.78
CA ARG A 346 -21.69 -35.93 -20.16
C ARG A 346 -20.27 -35.46 -19.83
N GLY A 347 -19.74 -35.89 -18.68
CA GLY A 347 -18.37 -35.54 -18.26
C GLY A 347 -18.22 -34.15 -17.64
N GLN A 348 -19.33 -33.52 -17.21
CA GLN A 348 -19.34 -32.16 -16.62
C GLN A 348 -18.24 -31.91 -15.59
N ARG A 349 -17.96 -32.88 -14.71
CA ARG A 349 -16.92 -32.74 -13.67
C ARG A 349 -15.54 -32.50 -14.28
N ALA A 350 -15.15 -33.26 -15.29
CA ALA A 350 -13.85 -33.10 -15.95
C ALA A 350 -13.75 -31.74 -16.64
N PHE A 351 -14.76 -31.35 -17.42
CA PHE A 351 -14.78 -30.04 -18.09
C PHE A 351 -14.72 -28.88 -17.10
N ARG A 352 -15.48 -28.94 -16.00
CA ARG A 352 -15.43 -27.94 -14.92
C ARG A 352 -14.02 -27.82 -14.34
N SER A 353 -13.37 -28.94 -14.05
CA SER A 353 -11.99 -28.94 -13.51
C SER A 353 -10.99 -28.29 -14.46
N PHE A 354 -11.04 -28.60 -15.77
CA PHE A 354 -10.13 -27.98 -16.74
C PHE A 354 -10.40 -26.49 -16.96
N LEU A 355 -11.66 -26.07 -17.02
CA LEU A 355 -12.02 -24.67 -17.26
C LEU A 355 -11.68 -23.74 -16.09
N ILE A 356 -11.57 -24.25 -14.87
CA ILE A 356 -11.17 -23.47 -13.68
C ILE A 356 -9.63 -23.33 -13.59
N MET A 357 -8.88 -24.17 -14.30
CA MET A 357 -7.42 -24.23 -14.23
C MET A 357 -6.71 -22.88 -14.45
N PRO A 358 -7.11 -22.02 -15.42
CA PRO A 358 -6.47 -20.72 -15.60
C PRO A 358 -6.50 -19.83 -14.35
N TYR A 359 -7.58 -19.92 -13.57
CA TYR A 359 -7.75 -19.16 -12.33
C TYR A 359 -7.09 -19.82 -11.11
N ALA A 360 -6.82 -21.12 -11.18
CA ALA A 360 -6.10 -21.85 -10.13
C ALA A 360 -4.59 -21.55 -10.13
N ILE A 361 -4.04 -21.13 -11.28
CA ILE A 361 -2.63 -20.78 -11.43
C ILE A 361 -2.43 -19.31 -11.00
N PRO A 362 -1.37 -18.99 -10.22
CA PRO A 362 -1.07 -17.61 -9.83
C PRO A 362 -0.94 -16.67 -11.03
N GLY A 363 -1.71 -15.58 -11.03
CA GLY A 363 -1.83 -14.69 -12.18
C GLY A 363 -0.53 -14.02 -12.62
N PHE A 364 0.41 -13.76 -11.70
CA PHE A 364 1.71 -13.19 -12.04
C PHE A 364 2.49 -14.06 -13.04
N ILE A 365 2.61 -15.36 -12.76
CA ILE A 365 3.33 -16.29 -13.63
C ILE A 365 2.56 -16.46 -14.95
N SER A 366 1.22 -16.59 -14.88
CA SER A 366 0.38 -16.70 -16.08
C SER A 366 0.58 -15.53 -17.04
N LEU A 367 0.55 -14.29 -16.53
CA LEU A 367 0.74 -13.09 -17.36
C LEU A 367 2.12 -13.02 -18.00
N MET A 368 3.18 -13.40 -17.27
CA MET A 368 4.53 -13.44 -17.82
C MET A 368 4.70 -14.52 -18.89
N VAL A 369 4.09 -15.69 -18.71
CA VAL A 369 4.09 -16.76 -19.71
C VAL A 369 3.36 -16.31 -20.97
N TRP A 370 2.18 -15.69 -20.81
CA TRP A 370 1.44 -15.11 -21.94
C TRP A 370 2.27 -14.03 -22.66
N ALA A 371 3.02 -13.19 -21.94
CA ALA A 371 3.92 -12.21 -22.58
C ALA A 371 4.93 -12.88 -23.51
N GLY A 372 5.45 -14.04 -23.12
CA GLY A 372 6.31 -14.87 -23.98
C GLY A 372 5.57 -15.48 -25.17
N PHE A 373 4.33 -15.95 -24.99
CA PHE A 373 3.52 -16.51 -26.08
C PHE A 373 3.17 -15.49 -27.17
N TRP A 374 3.03 -14.22 -26.81
CA TRP A 374 2.83 -13.11 -27.76
C TRP A 374 4.12 -12.63 -28.44
N ASN A 375 5.28 -13.20 -28.11
CA ASN A 375 6.53 -12.78 -28.74
C ASN A 375 6.49 -12.98 -30.26
N ARG A 376 7.05 -12.01 -30.99
CA ARG A 376 7.05 -12.04 -32.46
C ARG A 376 7.82 -13.23 -33.04
N ASP A 377 9.01 -13.49 -32.51
CA ASP A 377 10.03 -14.34 -33.15
C ASP A 377 10.03 -15.78 -32.63
N TYR A 378 9.65 -15.99 -31.36
CA TYR A 378 9.62 -17.31 -30.72
C TYR A 378 8.31 -17.60 -29.97
N GLY A 379 7.29 -16.75 -30.16
CA GLY A 379 6.03 -16.86 -29.44
C GLY A 379 5.13 -17.97 -29.99
N LEU A 380 4.61 -18.79 -29.08
CA LEU A 380 3.70 -19.89 -29.40
C LEU A 380 2.50 -19.46 -30.25
N VAL A 381 1.97 -18.24 -30.05
CA VAL A 381 0.80 -17.78 -30.80
C VAL A 381 1.11 -17.64 -32.30
N ASN A 382 2.25 -17.02 -32.64
CA ASN A 382 2.66 -16.86 -34.03
C ASN A 382 2.99 -18.21 -34.67
N ASP A 383 3.68 -19.09 -33.95
CA ASP A 383 4.01 -20.44 -34.41
C ASP A 383 2.75 -21.27 -34.71
N MET A 384 1.74 -21.20 -33.84
CA MET A 384 0.47 -21.94 -34.03
C MET A 384 -0.40 -21.36 -35.14
N LEU A 385 -0.39 -20.04 -35.33
CA LEU A 385 -1.19 -19.37 -36.37
C LEU A 385 -0.47 -19.33 -37.73
N GLY A 386 0.83 -19.63 -37.78
CA GLY A 386 1.66 -19.43 -38.98
C GLY A 386 1.78 -17.97 -39.37
N THR A 387 1.72 -17.05 -38.40
CA THR A 387 1.75 -15.60 -38.61
C THR A 387 3.06 -15.00 -38.09
N GLY A 388 3.49 -13.86 -38.65
CA GLY A 388 4.63 -13.08 -38.15
C GLY A 388 4.19 -11.75 -37.52
N ILE A 389 3.04 -11.74 -36.85
CA ILE A 389 2.46 -10.50 -36.30
C ILE A 389 3.34 -10.01 -35.16
N ASP A 390 3.67 -8.72 -35.22
CA ASP A 390 4.35 -8.05 -34.11
C ASP A 390 3.33 -7.59 -33.07
N TRP A 391 2.95 -8.50 -32.18
CA TRP A 391 1.88 -8.27 -31.22
C TRP A 391 2.16 -7.07 -30.30
N PHE A 392 3.42 -6.76 -30.02
CA PHE A 392 3.80 -5.66 -29.14
C PHE A 392 4.42 -4.46 -29.89
N GLY A 393 4.71 -4.58 -31.18
CA GLY A 393 5.20 -3.47 -32.01
C GLY A 393 4.10 -2.47 -32.41
N ASP A 394 2.85 -2.91 -32.52
CA ASP A 394 1.69 -2.06 -32.83
C ASP A 394 0.72 -1.95 -31.65
N ALA A 395 0.18 -0.74 -31.42
CA ALA A 395 -0.69 -0.47 -30.29
C ALA A 395 -2.03 -1.20 -30.39
N THR A 396 -2.55 -1.45 -31.58
CA THR A 396 -3.82 -2.17 -31.76
C THR A 396 -3.65 -3.64 -31.42
N TRP A 397 -2.60 -4.27 -31.96
CA TRP A 397 -2.32 -5.67 -31.66
C TRP A 397 -1.95 -5.90 -30.19
N ALA A 398 -1.25 -4.95 -29.56
CA ALA A 398 -0.93 -5.03 -28.14
C ALA A 398 -2.21 -4.98 -27.28
N LYS A 399 -3.16 -4.12 -27.63
CA LYS A 399 -4.48 -4.04 -26.98
C LYS A 399 -5.29 -5.33 -27.16
N VAL A 400 -5.24 -5.95 -28.34
CA VAL A 400 -5.88 -7.25 -28.60
C VAL A 400 -5.25 -8.34 -27.75
N ALA A 401 -3.91 -8.44 -27.71
CA ALA A 401 -3.20 -9.41 -26.89
C ALA A 401 -3.55 -9.26 -25.39
N VAL A 402 -3.61 -8.01 -24.89
CA VAL A 402 -4.05 -7.69 -23.53
C VAL A 402 -5.47 -8.18 -23.27
N LEU A 403 -6.43 -7.87 -24.14
CA LEU A 403 -7.83 -8.29 -23.97
C LEU A 403 -8.00 -9.82 -24.03
N LEU A 404 -7.31 -10.51 -24.94
CA LEU A 404 -7.39 -11.97 -25.07
C LEU A 404 -6.75 -12.67 -23.87
N THR A 405 -5.62 -12.17 -23.40
CA THR A 405 -4.97 -12.68 -22.18
C THR A 405 -5.88 -12.48 -20.98
N ASN A 406 -6.46 -11.29 -20.83
CA ASN A 406 -7.35 -10.99 -19.71
C ASN A 406 -8.67 -11.77 -19.79
N LEU A 407 -9.17 -12.08 -20.99
CA LEU A 407 -10.29 -12.99 -21.21
C LEU A 407 -9.96 -14.39 -20.66
N TRP A 408 -8.80 -14.95 -21.02
CA TRP A 408 -8.34 -16.26 -20.53
C TRP A 408 -8.19 -16.29 -19.01
N MET A 409 -7.66 -15.21 -18.42
CA MET A 409 -7.51 -15.07 -16.97
C MET A 409 -8.85 -14.94 -16.23
N GLY A 410 -9.80 -14.20 -16.82
CA GLY A 410 -11.00 -13.75 -16.12
C GLY A 410 -12.25 -14.60 -16.35
N PHE A 411 -12.36 -15.33 -17.47
CA PHE A 411 -13.56 -16.12 -17.74
C PHE A 411 -13.87 -17.19 -16.68
N PRO A 412 -12.89 -17.86 -16.01
CA PRO A 412 -13.22 -18.90 -15.05
C PRO A 412 -13.90 -18.35 -13.79
N TYR A 413 -13.53 -17.14 -13.38
CA TYR A 413 -14.20 -16.43 -12.29
C TYR A 413 -15.68 -16.17 -12.64
N MET A 414 -15.95 -15.64 -13.84
CA MET A 414 -17.33 -15.40 -14.30
C MET A 414 -18.11 -16.70 -14.50
N PHE A 415 -17.44 -17.76 -14.97
CA PHE A 415 -18.01 -19.10 -15.09
C PHE A 415 -18.48 -19.63 -13.73
N LEU A 416 -17.65 -19.51 -12.68
CA LEU A 416 -18.01 -19.95 -11.33
C LEU A 416 -19.19 -19.16 -10.76
N ILE A 417 -19.16 -17.83 -10.90
CA ILE A 417 -20.25 -16.95 -10.45
C ILE A 417 -21.55 -17.29 -11.16
N CYS A 418 -21.53 -17.37 -12.49
CA CYS A 418 -22.71 -17.70 -13.27
C CYS A 418 -23.22 -19.11 -12.94
N THR A 419 -22.34 -20.07 -12.70
CA THR A 419 -22.74 -21.43 -12.30
C THR A 419 -23.46 -21.42 -10.95
N GLY A 420 -22.95 -20.70 -9.94
CA GLY A 420 -23.61 -20.56 -8.65
C GLY A 420 -24.96 -19.84 -8.75
N ALA A 421 -25.02 -18.74 -9.52
CA ALA A 421 -26.25 -18.00 -9.79
C ALA A 421 -27.30 -18.86 -10.51
N LEU A 422 -26.90 -19.66 -11.50
CA LEU A 422 -27.81 -20.58 -12.21
C LEU A 422 -28.39 -21.66 -11.29
N GLN A 423 -27.65 -22.07 -10.26
CA GLN A 423 -28.08 -23.08 -9.29
C GLN A 423 -29.05 -22.53 -8.24
N SER A 424 -29.04 -21.21 -7.97
CA SER A 424 -30.01 -20.59 -7.07
C SER A 424 -31.37 -20.33 -7.71
N ILE A 425 -31.48 -20.42 -9.04
CA ILE A 425 -32.76 -20.25 -9.75
C ILE A 425 -33.61 -21.51 -9.55
N PRO A 426 -34.81 -21.39 -8.94
CA PRO A 426 -35.72 -22.52 -8.76
C PRO A 426 -36.07 -23.23 -10.08
N SER A 427 -36.14 -24.57 -10.05
CA SER A 427 -36.40 -25.37 -11.26
C SER A 427 -37.86 -25.30 -11.71
N ASP A 428 -38.78 -25.06 -10.79
CA ASP A 428 -40.22 -24.89 -11.03
C ASP A 428 -40.52 -23.75 -12.01
N LEU A 429 -39.74 -22.67 -12.02
CA LEU A 429 -39.86 -21.59 -13.00
C LEU A 429 -39.60 -22.07 -14.43
N LYS A 430 -38.62 -22.96 -14.62
CA LYS A 430 -38.30 -23.53 -15.95
C LYS A 430 -39.34 -24.56 -16.36
N GLU A 431 -39.86 -25.34 -15.42
CA GLU A 431 -40.93 -26.31 -15.65
C GLU A 431 -42.23 -25.60 -16.03
N ALA A 432 -42.66 -24.57 -15.29
CA ALA A 432 -43.82 -23.76 -15.61
C ALA A 432 -43.71 -23.14 -17.01
N ALA A 433 -42.55 -22.55 -17.34
CA ALA A 433 -42.32 -21.99 -18.67
C ALA A 433 -42.36 -23.04 -19.78
N SER A 434 -41.94 -24.28 -19.51
CA SER A 434 -42.03 -25.38 -20.48
C SER A 434 -43.47 -25.80 -20.73
N ILE A 435 -44.33 -25.76 -19.70
CA ILE A 435 -45.78 -26.00 -19.81
C ILE A 435 -46.43 -24.89 -20.65
N ASP A 436 -45.99 -23.65 -20.50
CA ASP A 436 -46.42 -22.49 -21.30
C ASP A 436 -45.84 -22.46 -22.73
N GLY A 437 -45.11 -23.50 -23.15
CA GLY A 437 -44.58 -23.63 -24.51
C GLY A 437 -43.32 -22.80 -24.80
N ALA A 438 -42.63 -22.28 -23.78
CA ALA A 438 -41.39 -21.56 -23.97
C ALA A 438 -40.25 -22.50 -24.40
N THR A 439 -39.60 -22.19 -25.53
CA THR A 439 -38.40 -22.87 -26.02
C THR A 439 -37.19 -22.59 -25.11
N GLY A 440 -36.13 -23.40 -25.17
CA GLY A 440 -34.95 -23.22 -24.31
C GLY A 440 -34.30 -21.82 -24.41
N PHE A 441 -34.22 -21.24 -25.60
CA PHE A 441 -33.76 -19.85 -25.77
C PHE A 441 -34.76 -18.83 -25.23
N GLY A 442 -36.07 -19.10 -25.38
CA GLY A 442 -37.13 -18.28 -24.78
C GLY A 442 -37.06 -18.27 -23.26
N GLN A 443 -36.89 -19.44 -22.63
CA GLN A 443 -36.68 -19.59 -21.19
C GLN A 443 -35.41 -18.87 -20.74
N PHE A 444 -34.31 -19.03 -21.47
CA PHE A 444 -33.06 -18.34 -21.15
C PHE A 444 -33.23 -16.82 -21.15
N ARG A 445 -33.70 -16.24 -22.26
CA ARG A 445 -33.79 -14.78 -22.43
C ARG A 445 -34.82 -14.13 -21.49
N ARG A 446 -35.94 -14.78 -21.20
CA ARG A 446 -37.06 -14.18 -20.45
C ARG A 446 -37.06 -14.49 -18.96
N ILE A 447 -36.44 -15.60 -18.54
CA ILE A 447 -36.49 -16.05 -17.14
C ILE A 447 -35.07 -16.13 -16.58
N VAL A 448 -34.22 -16.99 -17.17
CA VAL A 448 -32.91 -17.29 -16.58
C VAL A 448 -31.98 -16.09 -16.58
N PHE A 449 -31.86 -15.39 -17.71
CA PHE A 449 -30.91 -14.28 -17.87
C PHE A 449 -31.27 -13.07 -17.00
N PRO A 450 -32.53 -12.61 -16.93
CA PRO A 450 -32.92 -11.55 -16.00
C PRO A 450 -32.65 -11.92 -14.54
N LEU A 451 -33.06 -13.11 -14.09
CA LEU A 451 -32.84 -13.57 -12.71
C LEU A 451 -31.35 -13.70 -12.37
N LEU A 452 -30.56 -14.20 -13.32
CA LEU A 452 -29.11 -14.28 -13.18
C LEU A 452 -28.51 -12.89 -13.01
N LEU A 453 -28.91 -11.91 -13.84
CA LEU A 453 -28.42 -10.54 -13.74
C LEU A 453 -28.69 -9.90 -12.37
N VAL A 454 -29.80 -10.21 -11.69
CA VAL A 454 -30.04 -9.70 -10.32
C VAL A 454 -28.92 -10.14 -9.38
N SER A 455 -28.51 -11.40 -9.47
CA SER A 455 -27.45 -11.95 -8.61
C SER A 455 -26.03 -11.57 -9.05
N THR A 456 -25.78 -11.42 -10.36
CA THR A 456 -24.42 -11.20 -10.87
C THR A 456 -24.09 -9.73 -11.10
N ALA A 457 -25.07 -8.83 -11.25
CA ALA A 457 -24.81 -7.44 -11.59
C ALA A 457 -23.90 -6.70 -10.58
N PRO A 458 -24.06 -6.85 -9.25
CA PRO A 458 -23.12 -6.26 -8.29
C PRO A 458 -21.67 -6.74 -8.51
N LEU A 459 -21.49 -8.02 -8.85
CA LEU A 459 -20.19 -8.63 -9.12
C LEU A 459 -19.59 -8.15 -10.45
N LEU A 460 -20.44 -7.81 -11.43
CA LEU A 460 -20.00 -7.16 -12.67
C LEU A 460 -19.47 -5.74 -12.41
N VAL A 461 -20.10 -4.98 -11.50
CA VAL A 461 -19.58 -3.66 -11.07
C VAL A 461 -18.24 -3.81 -10.36
N SER A 462 -18.10 -4.79 -9.47
CA SER A 462 -16.81 -5.09 -8.83
C SER A 462 -15.74 -5.51 -9.84
N SER A 463 -16.09 -6.33 -10.83
CA SER A 463 -15.19 -6.75 -11.91
C SER A 463 -14.78 -5.57 -12.81
N PHE A 464 -15.69 -4.62 -13.05
CA PHE A 464 -15.37 -3.38 -13.75
C PHE A 464 -14.35 -2.55 -12.95
N ALA A 465 -14.59 -2.32 -11.66
CA ALA A 465 -13.68 -1.57 -10.80
C ALA A 465 -12.28 -2.22 -10.71
N PHE A 466 -12.24 -3.55 -10.67
CA PHE A 466 -11.00 -4.33 -10.75
C PHE A 466 -10.27 -4.11 -12.07
N ASN A 467 -10.95 -4.29 -13.22
CA ASN A 467 -10.32 -4.14 -14.54
C ASN A 467 -9.92 -2.70 -14.86
N PHE A 468 -10.66 -1.71 -14.36
CA PHE A 468 -10.30 -0.29 -14.47
C PHE A 468 -8.93 0.01 -13.84
N ASN A 469 -8.57 -0.73 -12.78
CA ASN A 469 -7.32 -0.57 -12.04
C ASN A 469 -6.39 -1.80 -12.18
N ASN A 470 -6.53 -2.61 -13.24
CA ASN A 470 -5.78 -3.86 -13.38
C ASN A 470 -4.34 -3.62 -13.87
N PHE A 471 -3.55 -3.03 -12.97
CA PHE A 471 -2.14 -2.71 -13.18
C PHE A 471 -1.33 -3.92 -13.64
N ASN A 472 -1.55 -5.08 -13.01
CA ASN A 472 -0.79 -6.30 -13.29
C ASN A 472 -0.97 -6.78 -14.74
N ALA A 473 -2.19 -6.76 -15.27
CA ALA A 473 -2.45 -7.19 -16.65
C ALA A 473 -1.67 -6.37 -17.68
N ILE A 474 -1.47 -5.07 -17.42
CA ILE A 474 -0.71 -4.19 -18.31
C ILE A 474 0.79 -4.28 -18.02
N GLN A 475 1.18 -4.13 -16.75
CA GLN A 475 2.59 -4.02 -16.37
C GLN A 475 3.37 -5.31 -16.63
N LEU A 476 2.74 -6.48 -16.42
CA LEU A 476 3.42 -7.77 -16.59
C LEU A 476 3.38 -8.27 -18.03
N LEU A 477 2.38 -7.85 -18.82
CA LEU A 477 2.24 -8.30 -20.20
C LEU A 477 2.99 -7.42 -21.19
N THR A 478 2.78 -6.10 -21.13
CA THR A 478 3.29 -5.14 -22.13
C THR A 478 4.17 -4.05 -21.52
N LYS A 479 4.21 -3.93 -20.18
CA LYS A 479 4.81 -2.79 -19.46
C LYS A 479 4.24 -1.45 -19.95
N GLY A 480 3.00 -1.44 -20.45
CA GLY A 480 2.29 -0.29 -21.03
C GLY A 480 2.59 0.00 -22.50
N GLY A 481 3.57 -0.67 -23.13
CA GLY A 481 3.97 -0.41 -24.51
C GLY A 481 2.91 -0.74 -25.57
N PRO A 482 3.20 -0.49 -26.87
CA PRO A 482 4.41 0.15 -27.39
C PRO A 482 4.48 1.65 -27.05
N PHE A 483 5.68 2.23 -27.10
CA PHE A 483 5.89 3.67 -26.86
C PHE A 483 6.18 4.37 -28.20
N SER A 484 5.45 5.44 -28.49
CA SER A 484 5.71 6.25 -29.67
C SER A 484 6.92 7.15 -29.43
N PRO A 485 7.77 7.43 -30.44
CA PRO A 485 8.79 8.47 -30.36
C PRO A 485 8.23 9.83 -29.94
N ASP A 486 7.00 10.16 -30.34
CA ASP A 486 6.33 11.43 -30.04
C ASP A 486 5.86 11.52 -28.58
N ASN A 487 5.69 10.37 -27.90
CA ASN A 487 5.30 10.33 -26.50
C ASN A 487 5.93 9.11 -25.80
N PRO A 488 7.21 9.20 -25.40
CA PRO A 488 7.92 8.08 -24.78
C PRO A 488 7.44 7.77 -23.36
N THR A 489 6.56 8.61 -22.79
CA THR A 489 6.06 8.48 -21.41
C THR A 489 4.72 7.77 -21.32
N ALA A 490 3.89 7.84 -22.36
CA ALA A 490 2.59 7.20 -22.42
C ALA A 490 2.60 6.08 -23.46
N GLY A 491 2.44 4.84 -23.00
CA GLY A 491 2.43 3.70 -23.90
C GLY A 491 1.04 3.40 -24.47
N GLY A 492 1.00 2.65 -25.57
CA GLY A 492 -0.21 2.34 -26.31
C GLY A 492 -1.22 1.49 -25.55
N THR A 493 -0.78 0.70 -24.55
CA THR A 493 -1.65 -0.14 -23.72
C THR A 493 -1.80 0.36 -22.29
N ASP A 494 -1.15 1.47 -21.94
CA ASP A 494 -1.23 2.04 -20.61
C ASP A 494 -2.68 2.34 -20.22
N ILE A 495 -3.10 1.85 -19.05
CA ILE A 495 -4.30 2.31 -18.36
C ILE A 495 -3.91 3.38 -17.35
N LEU A 496 -4.87 4.13 -16.80
CA LEU A 496 -4.57 5.26 -15.92
C LEU A 496 -3.62 4.89 -14.77
N ILE A 497 -3.83 3.74 -14.12
CA ILE A 497 -2.96 3.31 -13.02
C ILE A 497 -1.55 2.92 -13.47
N SER A 498 -1.37 2.28 -14.63
CA SER A 498 -0.03 1.89 -15.11
C SER A 498 0.77 3.10 -15.60
N TYR A 499 0.09 4.03 -16.27
CA TYR A 499 0.69 5.29 -16.70
C TYR A 499 1.14 6.13 -15.51
N THR A 500 0.29 6.29 -14.51
CA THR A 500 0.58 7.13 -13.34
C THR A 500 1.62 6.50 -12.43
N TYR A 501 1.61 5.18 -12.29
CA TYR A 501 2.71 4.45 -11.65
C TYR A 501 4.04 4.72 -12.35
N ARG A 502 4.08 4.68 -13.70
CA ARG A 502 5.29 5.00 -14.46
C ARG A 502 5.77 6.43 -14.24
N LEU A 503 4.86 7.39 -14.17
CA LEU A 503 5.23 8.78 -13.86
C LEU A 503 5.77 8.95 -12.44
N ALA A 504 5.18 8.24 -11.48
CA ALA A 504 5.56 8.36 -10.07
C ALA A 504 6.80 7.53 -9.69
N PHE A 505 7.09 6.44 -10.38
CA PHE A 505 8.18 5.51 -10.04
C PHE A 505 9.15 5.26 -11.20
N GLY A 506 9.11 6.09 -12.24
CA GLY A 506 9.98 6.01 -13.39
C GLY A 506 11.41 6.49 -13.13
N SER A 507 12.13 6.88 -14.18
CA SER A 507 13.55 7.25 -14.13
C SER A 507 13.90 8.48 -13.29
N GLY A 508 12.91 9.30 -12.92
CA GLY A 508 13.10 10.52 -12.11
C GLY A 508 13.08 10.33 -10.59
N GLY A 509 13.06 9.08 -10.11
CA GLY A 509 12.91 8.76 -8.68
C GLY A 509 11.46 8.64 -8.23
N SER A 510 11.26 8.02 -7.07
CA SER A 510 9.94 7.71 -6.51
C SER A 510 9.25 8.95 -5.92
N GLN A 511 8.14 9.37 -6.50
CA GLN A 511 7.28 10.47 -6.08
C GLN A 511 5.99 9.93 -5.44
N ILE A 512 6.10 9.36 -4.23
CA ILE A 512 5.02 8.63 -3.56
C ILE A 512 3.84 9.55 -3.20
N GLY A 513 4.09 10.79 -2.77
CA GLY A 513 3.05 11.77 -2.47
C GLY A 513 2.21 12.10 -3.70
N PHE A 514 2.88 12.34 -4.84
CA PHE A 514 2.20 12.51 -6.12
C PHE A 514 1.44 11.24 -6.56
N ALA A 515 2.03 10.05 -6.45
CA ALA A 515 1.37 8.77 -6.73
C ALA A 515 0.09 8.58 -5.90
N SER A 516 0.14 9.02 -4.65
CA SER A 516 -0.97 8.94 -3.71
C SER A 516 -2.11 9.90 -4.11
N ALA A 517 -1.80 11.11 -4.56
CA ALA A 517 -2.79 12.05 -5.09
C ALA A 517 -3.51 11.51 -6.32
N VAL A 518 -2.77 10.88 -7.24
CA VAL A 518 -3.38 10.20 -8.38
C VAL A 518 -4.28 9.05 -7.90
N SER A 519 -3.81 8.24 -6.96
CA SER A 519 -4.58 7.09 -6.45
C SER A 519 -5.90 7.54 -5.80
N VAL A 520 -5.91 8.66 -5.07
CA VAL A 520 -7.12 9.30 -4.55
C VAL A 520 -8.05 9.73 -5.70
N LEU A 521 -7.53 10.36 -6.74
CA LEU A 521 -8.31 10.76 -7.92
C LEU A 521 -8.94 9.54 -8.63
N LEU A 522 -8.17 8.47 -8.83
CA LEU A 522 -8.65 7.23 -9.44
C LEU A 522 -9.68 6.52 -8.57
N PHE A 523 -9.53 6.55 -7.25
CA PHE A 523 -10.52 6.05 -6.31
C PHE A 523 -11.84 6.80 -6.45
N VAL A 524 -11.81 8.14 -6.47
CA VAL A 524 -13.01 8.97 -6.68
C VAL A 524 -13.65 8.67 -8.04
N LEU A 525 -12.86 8.63 -9.11
CA LEU A 525 -13.34 8.34 -10.46
C LEU A 525 -14.01 6.96 -10.55
N THR A 526 -13.32 5.91 -10.07
CA THR A 526 -13.85 4.55 -10.04
C THR A 526 -15.10 4.45 -9.16
N GLY A 527 -15.11 5.13 -8.02
CA GLY A 527 -16.25 5.19 -7.10
C GLY A 527 -17.49 5.85 -7.71
N VAL A 528 -17.31 6.96 -8.44
CA VAL A 528 -18.40 7.63 -9.17
C VAL A 528 -18.96 6.72 -10.26
N LEU A 529 -18.09 6.08 -11.05
CA LEU A 529 -18.51 5.14 -12.10
C LEU A 529 -19.24 3.92 -11.50
N ALA A 530 -18.75 3.38 -10.39
CA ALA A 530 -19.40 2.28 -9.68
C ALA A 530 -20.77 2.71 -9.12
N ALA A 531 -20.88 3.90 -8.52
CA ALA A 531 -22.14 4.42 -8.00
C ALA A 531 -23.20 4.59 -9.11
N ILE A 532 -22.80 5.04 -10.31
CA ILE A 532 -23.68 5.11 -11.48
C ILE A 532 -24.15 3.70 -11.89
N GLN A 533 -23.24 2.72 -11.95
CA GLN A 533 -23.58 1.34 -12.31
C GLN A 533 -24.52 0.69 -11.28
N PHE A 534 -24.25 0.86 -9.97
CA PHE A 534 -25.10 0.37 -8.88
C PHE A 534 -26.52 0.97 -8.89
N ARG A 535 -26.67 2.24 -9.29
CA ARG A 535 -28.02 2.81 -9.51
C ARG A 535 -28.76 2.11 -10.63
N GLY A 536 -28.06 1.63 -11.65
CA GLY A 536 -28.61 0.79 -12.71
C GLY A 536 -29.05 -0.59 -12.23
N THR A 537 -28.30 -1.21 -11.30
CA THR A 537 -28.63 -2.55 -10.78
C THR A 537 -29.87 -2.59 -9.91
N ARG A 538 -30.20 -1.49 -9.20
CA ARG A 538 -31.46 -1.39 -8.41
C ARG A 538 -32.73 -1.65 -9.24
N LYS A 539 -32.74 -1.24 -10.51
CA LYS A 539 -33.89 -1.52 -11.41
C LYS A 539 -34.07 -3.01 -11.67
N LEU A 540 -33.01 -3.82 -11.57
CA LEU A 540 -33.07 -5.27 -11.70
C LEU A 540 -33.56 -5.93 -10.41
N GLU A 541 -33.20 -5.38 -9.24
CA GLU A 541 -33.71 -5.85 -7.95
C GLU A 541 -35.23 -5.67 -7.83
N GLU A 542 -35.79 -4.59 -8.39
CA GLU A 542 -37.25 -4.34 -8.42
C GLU A 542 -38.03 -5.32 -9.31
N MET A 543 -37.36 -6.12 -10.15
CA MET A 543 -37.99 -7.14 -10.99
C MET A 543 -38.13 -8.50 -10.29
N ASN A 544 -37.44 -8.70 -9.15
CA ASN A 544 -37.61 -9.83 -8.25
C ASN A 544 -38.66 -9.52 -7.18
#